data_AF-K2DK00-F1
#
_entry.id   AF-K2DK00-F1
#
_cell.length_a   1.000
_cell.length_b   1.000
_cell.length_c   1.000
_cell.angle_alpha   90.00
_cell.angle_beta   90.00
_cell.angle_gamma   90.00
#
_symmetry.space_group_name_H-M   'P 1'
#
loop_
_entity.id
_entity.type
_entity.pdbx_description
1 polymer ?
#
loop_
_entity_poly.entity_id
_entity_poly.type
_entity_poly.pdbx_seq_one_letter_code
_entity_poly.pdbx_strand_id
1 'polypeptide(L)'
;MGPSEVAIILFGVFALMVILRVPVAFALGLACIPVFFIDDRLTPFLLLNEMLKSYNSFLLLSIPFFMLAANLMNAAGITDKLINLSRA
;
A
#
# COMPACT_ATOMS: atom_id res chain seq x y z
N MET A 1 -23.50 -2.65 -12.62
CA MET A 1 -24.25 -2.76 -11.35
C MET A 1 -24.52 -1.38 -10.75
N GLY A 2 -25.53 -1.25 -9.89
CA GLY A 2 -25.75 -0.03 -9.11
C GLY A 2 -24.69 0.15 -8.01
N PRO A 3 -24.41 1.40 -7.56
CA PRO A 3 -23.41 1.64 -6.51
C PRO A 3 -23.72 0.91 -5.19
N SER A 4 -25.01 0.78 -4.85
CA SER A 4 -25.49 0.09 -3.66
C SER A 4 -25.25 -1.43 -3.71
N GLU A 5 -25.45 -2.05 -4.88
CA GLU A 5 -25.26 -3.49 -5.07
C GLU A 5 -23.79 -3.87 -4.89
N VAL A 6 -22.88 -3.07 -5.47
CA VAL A 6 -21.43 -3.26 -5.35
C VAL A 6 -20.98 -3.14 -3.89
N ALA A 7 -21.51 -2.14 -3.16
CA ALA A 7 -21.19 -1.95 -1.76
C ALA A 7 -21.63 -3.15 -0.90
N ILE A 8 -22.84 -3.67 -1.11
CA ILE A 8 -23.36 -4.81 -0.35
C ILE A 8 -22.47 -6.05 -0.56
N ILE A 9 -22.02 -6.30 -1.79
CA ILE A 9 -21.15 -7.44 -2.09
C ILE A 9 -19.77 -7.27 -1.43
N LEU A 10 -19.14 -6.10 -1.59
CA LEU A 10 -17.82 -5.82 -0.99
C LEU A 10 -17.86 -5.95 0.53
N PHE A 11 -18.77 -5.24 1.18
CA PHE A 11 -18.87 -5.24 2.65
C PHE A 11 -19.36 -6.59 3.18
N GLY A 12 -20.26 -7.28 2.46
CA GLY A 12 -20.74 -8.61 2.84
C GLY A 12 -19.64 -9.66 2.83
N VAL A 13 -18.84 -9.72 1.76
CA VAL A 13 -17.73 -10.68 1.64
C VAL A 13 -16.62 -10.34 2.64
N PHE A 14 -16.31 -9.06 2.81
CA PHE A 14 -15.36 -8.62 3.83
C PHE A 14 -15.78 -9.03 5.24
N ALA A 15 -17.03 -8.73 5.63
CA ALA A 15 -17.55 -9.09 6.95
C ALA A 15 -17.54 -10.61 7.18
N LEU A 16 -17.90 -11.40 6.15
CA LEU A 16 -17.83 -12.85 6.20
C LEU A 16 -16.40 -13.34 6.47
N MET A 17 -15.40 -12.81 5.77
CA MET A 17 -13.99 -13.18 5.96
C MET A 17 -13.46 -12.78 7.34
N VAL A 18 -13.87 -11.63 7.87
CA VAL A 18 -13.52 -11.19 9.23
C VAL A 18 -14.12 -12.13 10.28
N ILE A 19 -15.39 -12.54 10.12
CA ILE A 19 -16.04 -13.50 11.01
C ILE A 19 -15.31 -14.86 10.99
N LEU A 20 -14.82 -15.27 9.81
CA LEU A 20 -14.00 -16.47 9.63
C LEU A 20 -12.55 -16.31 10.15
N ARG A 21 -12.21 -15.18 10.79
CA ARG A 21 -10.88 -14.87 11.34
C ARG A 21 -9.75 -14.86 10.30
N VAL A 22 -10.07 -14.57 9.04
CA VAL A 22 -9.05 -14.34 8.01
C VAL A 22 -8.31 -13.03 8.33
N PRO A 23 -6.97 -12.95 8.17
CA PRO A 23 -6.25 -11.70 8.38
C PRO A 23 -6.80 -10.59 7.48
N VAL A 24 -7.00 -9.40 8.05
CA VAL A 24 -7.72 -8.27 7.42
C VAL A 24 -7.12 -7.89 6.05
N ALA A 25 -5.80 -7.99 5.90
CA ALA A 25 -5.11 -7.73 4.63
C ALA A 25 -5.61 -8.64 3.48
N PHE A 26 -5.83 -9.93 3.76
CA PHE A 26 -6.38 -10.86 2.78
C PHE A 26 -7.87 -10.64 2.56
N ALA A 27 -8.62 -10.33 3.63
CA ALA A 27 -10.05 -10.07 3.54
C ALA A 27 -10.36 -8.88 2.60
N LEU A 28 -9.59 -7.79 2.70
CA LEU A 28 -9.75 -6.62 1.84
C LEU A 28 -9.45 -6.92 0.37
N GLY A 29 -8.37 -7.67 0.08
CA GLY A 29 -8.01 -8.02 -1.30
C GLY A 29 -9.00 -9.00 -1.94
N LEU A 30 -9.41 -10.01 -1.20
CA LEU A 30 -10.31 -11.06 -1.71
C LEU A 30 -11.76 -10.57 -1.83
N ALA A 31 -12.21 -9.61 -1.00
CA ALA A 31 -13.56 -9.05 -1.08
C ALA A 31 -13.86 -8.36 -2.41
N CYS A 32 -12.83 -7.88 -3.12
CA CYS A 32 -12.98 -7.25 -4.43
C CYS A 32 -13.17 -8.26 -5.56
N ILE A 33 -12.68 -9.50 -5.42
CA ILE A 33 -12.66 -10.52 -6.48
C ILE A 33 -14.05 -10.79 -7.07
N PRO A 34 -15.12 -11.00 -6.28
CA PRO A 34 -16.45 -11.27 -6.82
C PRO A 34 -16.97 -10.14 -7.71
N VAL A 35 -16.65 -8.88 -7.40
CA VAL A 35 -17.09 -7.72 -8.18
C VAL A 35 -16.41 -7.68 -9.55
N PHE A 36 -15.15 -8.09 -9.65
CA PHE A 36 -14.43 -8.20 -10.92
C PHE A 36 -15.01 -9.26 -11.86
N PHE A 37 -15.69 -10.30 -11.34
CA PHE A 37 -16.32 -11.34 -12.15
C PHE A 37 -17.74 -10.99 -12.60
N ILE A 38 -18.40 -10.02 -11.96
CA ILE A 38 -19.81 -9.69 -12.21
C ILE A 38 -19.95 -8.43 -13.07
N ASP A 39 -19.04 -7.46 -12.95
CA ASP A 39 -19.10 -6.21 -13.72
C ASP A 39 -18.00 -6.19 -14.78
N ASP A 40 -18.38 -6.35 -16.06
CA ASP A 40 -17.46 -6.34 -17.22
C ASP A 40 -16.61 -5.06 -17.32
N ARG A 41 -17.04 -3.98 -16.66
CA ARG A 41 -16.31 -2.70 -16.61
C ARG A 41 -15.06 -2.79 -15.73
N LEU A 42 -15.05 -3.69 -14.76
CA LEU A 42 -13.91 -3.94 -13.88
C LEU A 42 -13.07 -5.06 -14.49
N THR A 43 -12.23 -4.71 -15.47
CA THR A 43 -11.27 -5.64 -16.05
C THR A 43 -10.10 -5.87 -15.08
N PRO A 44 -9.49 -7.08 -15.01
CA PRO A 44 -8.27 -7.33 -14.23
C PRO A 44 -7.12 -6.35 -14.53
N PHE A 45 -7.10 -5.79 -15.74
CA PHE A 45 -6.18 -4.74 -16.15
C PHE A 45 -6.35 -3.42 -15.36
N LEU A 46 -7.58 -3.08 -14.96
CA LEU A 46 -7.86 -1.91 -14.14
C LEU A 46 -7.30 -2.09 -12.71
N LEU A 47 -7.46 -3.28 -12.14
CA LEU A 47 -6.86 -3.65 -10.86
C LEU A 47 -5.33 -3.53 -10.91
N LEU A 48 -4.71 -4.11 -11.94
CA LEU A 48 -3.26 -4.04 -12.12
C LEU A 48 -2.77 -2.59 -12.23
N ASN A 49 -3.50 -1.73 -12.96
CA ASN A 49 -3.16 -0.31 -13.06
C ASN A 49 -3.20 0.40 -11.71
N GLU A 50 -4.23 0.18 -10.89
CA GLU A 50 -4.29 0.86 -9.59
C GLU A 50 -3.25 0.31 -8.59
N MET A 51 -2.94 -0.98 -8.65
CA MET A 51 -1.83 -1.53 -7.87
C MET A 51 -0.50 -0.89 -8.28
N LEU A 52 -0.21 -0.80 -9.57
CA LEU A 52 1.01 -0.16 -10.09
C LEU A 52 1.07 1.34 -9.77
N LYS A 53 -0.06 2.03 -9.79
CA LYS A 53 -0.14 3.45 -9.39
C LYS A 53 0.20 3.63 -7.90
N SER A 54 -0.21 2.70 -7.05
CA SER A 54 0.18 2.68 -5.64
C SER A 54 1.68 2.41 -5.44
N TYR A 55 2.32 1.62 -6.30
CA TYR A 55 3.78 1.41 -6.30
C TYR A 55 4.57 2.64 -6.77
N ASN A 56 3.99 3.51 -7.59
CA ASN A 56 4.60 4.79 -7.97
C ASN A 56 4.47 5.86 -6.86
N SER A 57 4.23 5.46 -5.62
CA SER A 57 4.13 6.39 -4.50
C SER A 57 5.47 7.05 -4.20
N PHE A 58 5.43 8.38 -4.02
CA PHE A 58 6.55 9.21 -3.56
C PHE A 58 7.28 8.65 -2.32
N LEU A 59 6.57 7.84 -1.51
CA LEU A 59 7.15 7.14 -0.36
C LEU A 59 8.27 6.17 -0.75
N LEU A 60 8.11 5.41 -1.83
CA LEU A 60 9.11 4.45 -2.29
C LEU A 60 10.36 5.16 -2.84
N LEU A 61 10.17 6.34 -3.43
CA LEU A 61 11.26 7.23 -3.85
C LEU A 61 11.97 7.89 -2.65
N SER A 62 11.27 8.08 -1.54
CA SER A 62 11.85 8.67 -0.32
C SER A 62 12.93 7.77 0.29
N ILE A 63 12.80 6.45 0.17
CA ILE A 63 13.77 5.47 0.70
C ILE A 63 15.18 5.65 0.10
N PRO A 64 15.39 5.62 -1.24
CA PRO A 64 16.71 5.82 -1.83
C PRO A 64 17.25 7.23 -1.58
N PHE A 65 16.40 8.27 -1.53
CA PHE A 65 16.87 9.63 -1.20
C PHE A 65 17.34 9.75 0.25
N PHE A 66 16.67 9.11 1.21
CA PHE A 66 17.15 9.05 2.59
C PHE A 66 18.45 8.26 2.71
N MET A 67 18.60 7.13 1.99
CA MET A 67 19.87 6.41 1.94
C MET A 67 21.00 7.24 1.33
N LEU A 68 20.73 7.99 0.26
CA LEU A 68 21.70 8.89 -0.35
C LEU A 68 22.12 9.99 0.62
N ALA A 69 21.16 10.63 1.29
CA ALA A 69 21.42 11.66 2.29
C ALA A 69 22.24 11.10 3.46
N ALA A 70 21.92 9.89 3.94
CA ALA A 70 22.69 9.19 4.98
C ALA A 70 24.15 8.95 4.55
N ASN A 71 24.36 8.44 3.33
CA ASN A 71 25.70 8.22 2.80
C ASN A 71 26.47 9.53 2.62
N LEU A 72 25.80 10.60 2.19
CA LEU A 72 26.42 11.92 2.07
C LEU A 72 26.82 12.48 3.44
N MET A 73 25.98 12.33 4.46
CA MET A 73 26.28 12.76 5.83
C MET A 73 27.48 12.01 6.42
N ASN A 74 27.57 10.71 6.18
CA ASN A 74 28.73 9.90 6.58
C ASN A 74 30.00 10.32 5.83
N ALA A 75 29.94 10.47 4.51
CA ALA A 75 31.09 10.88 3.70
C ALA A 75 31.58 12.30 4.03
N ALA A 76 30.67 13.22 4.39
CA ALA A 76 31.01 14.59 4.78
C ALA A 76 31.42 14.72 6.26
N GLY A 77 31.44 13.62 7.03
CA GLY A 77 31.72 13.63 8.47
C GLY A 77 30.70 14.39 9.30
N ILE A 78 29.50 14.66 8.75
CA ILE A 78 28.41 15.34 9.47
C ILE A 78 27.87 14.42 10.57
N THR A 79 27.77 13.12 10.31
CA THR A 79 27.34 12.13 11.31
C THR A 79 28.23 12.15 12.54
N ASP A 80 29.56 12.15 12.37
CA ASP A 80 30.51 12.17 13.48
C ASP A 80 30.45 13.48 14.27
N LYS A 81 30.28 14.62 13.58
CA LYS A 81 30.08 15.93 14.22
C LYS A 81 28.81 15.96 15.06
N LEU A 82 27.71 15.40 14.57
CA LEU A 82 26.45 15.30 15.31
C LEU A 82 26.57 14.37 16.53
N ILE A 83 27.26 13.24 16.42
CA ILE A 83 27.49 12.33 17.55
C ILE A 83 28.39 12.97 18.61
N ASN A 84 29.43 13.69 18.21
CA ASN A 84 30.29 14.40 19.16
C ASN A 84 29.53 15.53 19.85
N LEU A 85 28.65 16.24 19.13
CA LEU A 85 27.78 17.26 19.73
C LEU A 85 26.79 16.66 20.74
N SER A 86 26.22 15.48 20.47
CA SER A 86 25.26 14.85 21.38
C SER A 86 25.89 14.21 22.62
N ARG A 87 27.19 13.91 22.56
CA ARG A 87 27.99 13.41 23.69
C ARG A 87 28.63 14.51 24.54
N ALA A 88 28.65 15.75 24.03
CA ALA A 88 29.10 16.94 24.76
C ALA A 88 27.99 17.44 25.69
#